data_AF-A0A4Q0YXH8-F1
#
_entry.id   AF-A0A4Q0YXH8-F1
#
_cell.length_a   1.000
_cell.length_b   1.000
_cell.length_c   1.000
_cell.angle_alpha   90.00
_cell.angle_beta   90.00
_cell.angle_gamma   90.00
#
_symmetry.space_group_name_H-M   'P 1'
#
loop_
_entity.id
_entity.type
_entity.pdbx_description
1 polymer ?
#
loop_
_entity_poly.entity_id
_entity_poly.type
_entity_poly.pdbx_seq_one_letter_code
_entity_poly.pdbx_strand_id
1 'polypeptide(L)'
;MNNKQIKEIFNVDKKEVKKFNKNLYQLLENLDYEVAKELTLKRTKEQYIKVLENEKYFTSLLDFEEELYPMLLSRNYFLWKRYAEDKSLSKQARMRGAYLYSYLTRKPLKLKFDVNSFKDKPSFYHNNKTPEIDGIAKMYGLKNGLDNLRFNQFKREC
;
A
#
# COMPACT_ATOMS: atom_id res chain seq x y z
N MET A 1 17.62 -1.26 16.47
CA MET A 1 17.40 -2.71 16.75
C MET A 1 18.65 -3.47 17.22
N ASN A 2 18.45 -4.54 18.00
CA ASN A 2 19.49 -5.47 18.48
C ASN A 2 19.77 -6.63 17.50
N ASN A 3 20.82 -7.43 17.75
CA ASN A 3 21.23 -8.51 16.84
C ASN A 3 20.17 -9.63 16.68
N LYS A 4 19.47 -9.98 17.76
CA LYS A 4 18.42 -11.01 17.76
C LYS A 4 17.26 -10.60 16.84
N GLN A 5 16.83 -9.35 16.98
CA GLN A 5 15.77 -8.72 16.18
C GLN A 5 16.11 -8.64 14.68
N ILE A 6 17.33 -8.25 14.34
CA ILE A 6 17.79 -8.18 12.94
C ILE A 6 17.88 -9.59 12.32
N LYS A 7 18.37 -10.57 13.09
CA LYS A 7 18.46 -11.96 12.64
C LYS A 7 17.09 -12.58 12.41
N GLU A 8 16.11 -12.27 13.24
CA GLU A 8 14.74 -12.75 13.08
C GLU A 8 14.07 -12.19 11.81
N ILE A 9 14.31 -10.93 11.49
CA ILE A 9 13.68 -10.25 10.37
C ILE A 9 14.36 -10.56 9.02
N PHE A 10 15.69 -10.53 8.99
CA PHE A 10 16.45 -10.63 7.73
C PHE A 10 17.14 -11.99 7.54
N ASN A 11 17.15 -12.85 8.57
CA ASN A 11 17.92 -14.10 8.61
C ASN A 11 19.43 -13.88 8.39
N VAL A 12 19.95 -12.73 8.83
CA VAL A 12 21.35 -12.34 8.71
C VAL A 12 21.82 -11.68 10.00
N ASP A 13 23.09 -11.86 10.37
CA ASP A 13 23.61 -11.24 11.59
C ASP A 13 23.88 -9.73 11.41
N LYS A 14 23.70 -8.93 12.47
CA LYS A 14 23.92 -7.47 12.46
C LYS A 14 25.34 -7.10 12.00
N LYS A 15 26.33 -7.95 12.32
CA LYS A 15 27.72 -7.79 11.88
C LYS A 15 27.90 -8.02 10.37
N GLU A 16 27.12 -8.92 9.78
CA GLU A 16 27.14 -9.17 8.33
C GLU A 16 26.49 -8.01 7.59
N VAL A 17 25.34 -7.51 8.06
CA VAL A 17 24.69 -6.31 7.52
C VAL A 17 25.63 -5.10 7.50
N LYS A 18 26.40 -4.91 8.57
CA LYS A 18 27.44 -3.87 8.64
C LYS A 18 28.51 -4.00 7.54
N LYS A 19 28.89 -5.24 7.19
CA LYS A 19 29.93 -5.52 6.20
C LYS A 19 29.45 -5.29 4.77
N PHE A 20 28.22 -5.70 4.43
CA PHE A 20 27.74 -5.62 3.05
C PHE A 20 26.95 -4.34 2.73
N ASN A 21 26.34 -3.67 3.72
CA ASN A 21 25.58 -2.44 3.49
C ASN A 21 25.55 -1.53 4.73
N LYS A 22 26.50 -0.58 4.79
CA LYS A 22 26.66 0.38 5.89
C LYS A 22 25.44 1.30 6.06
N ASN A 23 24.76 1.65 4.97
CA ASN A 23 23.56 2.51 5.01
C ASN A 23 22.36 1.76 5.60
N LEU A 24 22.15 0.50 5.20
CA LEU A 24 21.15 -0.37 5.80
C LEU A 24 21.42 -0.60 7.29
N TYR A 25 22.68 -0.81 7.66
CA TYR A 25 23.07 -0.95 9.07
C TYR A 25 22.67 0.27 9.89
N GLN A 26 23.01 1.49 9.44
CA GLN A 26 22.63 2.72 10.15
C GLN A 26 21.10 2.88 10.23
N LEU A 27 20.39 2.50 9.18
CA LEU A 27 18.93 2.53 9.16
C LEU A 27 18.32 1.58 10.21
N LEU A 28 18.84 0.35 10.33
CA LEU A 28 18.40 -0.65 11.32
C LEU A 28 18.80 -0.30 12.76
N GLU A 29 19.84 0.52 12.96
CA GLU A 29 20.15 1.04 14.29
C GLU A 29 19.11 2.05 14.77
N ASN A 30 18.59 2.87 13.84
CA ASN A 30 17.64 3.93 14.14
C ASN A 30 16.17 3.50 14.01
N LEU A 31 15.88 2.37 13.36
CA LEU A 31 14.51 1.83 13.26
C LEU A 31 14.07 1.17 14.57
N ASP A 32 12.79 1.37 14.90
CA ASP A 32 12.09 0.57 15.89
C ASP A 32 11.85 -0.86 15.37
N TYR A 33 11.84 -1.84 16.29
CA TYR A 33 11.71 -3.24 15.94
C TYR A 33 10.33 -3.61 15.41
N GLU A 34 9.26 -3.09 16.00
CA GLU A 34 7.90 -3.38 15.53
C GLU A 34 7.67 -2.75 14.16
N VAL A 35 8.14 -1.51 13.97
CA VAL A 35 8.14 -0.85 12.65
C VAL A 35 8.94 -1.66 11.62
N ALA A 36 10.11 -2.19 11.98
CA ALA A 36 10.92 -3.01 11.09
C ALA A 36 10.23 -4.34 10.75
N LYS A 37 9.53 -4.95 11.72
CA LYS A 37 8.78 -6.19 11.56
C LYS A 37 7.58 -5.99 10.62
N GLU A 38 6.85 -4.89 10.76
CA GLU A 38 5.79 -4.51 9.83
C GLU A 38 6.30 -4.28 8.40
N LEU A 39 7.44 -3.59 8.25
CA LEU A 39 8.07 -3.34 6.95
C LEU A 39 8.62 -4.61 6.28
N THR A 40 8.88 -5.65 7.05
CA THR A 40 9.43 -6.93 6.57
C THR A 40 8.43 -8.06 6.48
N LEU A 41 7.18 -7.86 6.93
CA LEU A 41 6.06 -8.70 6.53
C LEU A 41 5.96 -8.68 5.01
N LYS A 42 6.52 -9.71 4.37
CA LYS A 42 6.29 -10.02 2.96
C LYS A 42 4.81 -10.36 2.81
N ARG A 43 4.00 -9.34 2.58
CA ARG A 43 2.58 -9.51 2.30
C ARG A 43 2.43 -10.38 1.07
N THR A 44 1.55 -11.38 1.13
CA THR A 44 1.37 -12.31 0.03
C THR A 44 0.65 -11.63 -1.13
N LYS A 45 0.75 -12.21 -2.33
CA LYS A 45 0.04 -11.71 -3.52
C LYS A 45 -1.46 -11.56 -3.24
N GLU A 46 -2.02 -12.51 -2.51
CA GLU A 46 -3.44 -12.58 -2.16
C GLU A 46 -3.87 -11.38 -1.30
N GLN A 47 -3.01 -10.90 -0.38
CA GLN A 47 -3.32 -9.73 0.44
C GLN A 47 -3.42 -8.44 -0.39
N TYR A 48 -2.52 -8.24 -1.36
CA TYR A 48 -2.63 -7.11 -2.30
C TYR A 48 -3.89 -7.21 -3.15
N ILE A 49 -4.22 -8.41 -3.64
CA ILE A 49 -5.44 -8.63 -4.42
C ILE A 49 -6.68 -8.36 -3.57
N LYS A 50 -6.69 -8.80 -2.30
CA LYS A 50 -7.78 -8.56 -1.35
C LYS A 50 -8.10 -7.08 -1.23
N VAL A 51 -7.07 -6.25 -1.04
CA VAL A 51 -7.17 -4.78 -0.94
C VAL A 51 -7.65 -4.14 -2.25
N LEU A 52 -7.17 -4.60 -3.41
CA LEU A 52 -7.55 -4.03 -4.69
C LEU A 52 -8.96 -4.45 -5.13
N GLU A 53 -9.34 -5.70 -4.91
CA GLU A 53 -10.67 -6.25 -5.16
C GLU A 53 -11.56 -6.09 -3.93
N ASN A 54 -11.46 -4.94 -3.22
CA ASN A 54 -12.03 -4.78 -1.89
C ASN A 54 -13.55 -5.02 -1.79
N GLU A 55 -14.29 -4.89 -2.89
CA GLU A 55 -15.73 -5.21 -2.97
C GLU A 55 -16.04 -6.68 -2.64
N LYS A 56 -15.07 -7.59 -2.82
CA LYS A 56 -15.27 -9.03 -2.60
C LYS A 56 -14.92 -9.47 -1.18
N TYR A 57 -14.11 -8.66 -0.47
CA TYR A 57 -13.41 -9.11 0.73
C TYR A 57 -13.63 -8.26 1.96
N PHE A 58 -14.17 -7.05 1.81
CA PHE A 58 -14.39 -6.15 2.92
C PHE A 58 -15.84 -5.69 2.93
N THR A 59 -16.42 -5.61 4.11
CA THR A 59 -17.74 -5.00 4.36
C THR A 59 -17.63 -3.75 5.24
N SER A 60 -16.51 -3.64 5.96
CA SER A 60 -16.11 -2.54 6.85
C SER A 60 -14.96 -1.73 6.23
N LEU A 61 -15.02 -0.40 6.37
CA LEU A 61 -13.95 0.50 5.94
C LEU A 61 -12.74 0.38 6.87
N LEU A 62 -12.96 0.12 8.16
CA LEU A 62 -11.89 0.00 9.15
C LEU A 62 -10.97 -1.17 8.83
N ASP A 63 -11.54 -2.36 8.59
CA ASP A 63 -10.81 -3.58 8.27
C ASP A 63 -10.00 -3.44 6.96
N PHE A 64 -10.56 -2.69 6.01
CA PHE A 64 -9.87 -2.35 4.76
C PHE A 64 -8.67 -1.43 5.02
N GLU A 65 -8.85 -0.40 5.85
CA GLU A 65 -7.79 0.55 6.20
C GLU A 65 -6.68 -0.11 7.02
N GLU A 66 -7.04 -1.00 7.94
CA GLU A 66 -6.12 -1.80 8.75
C GLU A 66 -5.24 -2.71 7.88
N GLU A 67 -5.82 -3.40 6.88
CA GLU A 67 -5.04 -4.23 5.96
C GLU A 67 -4.17 -3.38 5.01
N LEU A 68 -4.67 -2.22 4.57
CA LEU A 68 -3.98 -1.35 3.62
C LEU A 68 -2.82 -0.57 4.26
N TYR A 69 -2.96 -0.14 5.52
CA TYR A 69 -2.02 0.78 6.17
C TYR A 69 -0.56 0.26 6.17
N PRO A 70 -0.27 -0.99 6.59
CA PRO A 70 1.09 -1.53 6.52
C PRO A 70 1.65 -1.61 5.10
N MET A 71 0.79 -1.83 4.09
CA MET A 71 1.22 -1.86 2.69
C MET A 71 1.64 -0.48 2.18
N LEU A 72 0.99 0.59 2.67
CA LEU A 72 1.38 1.97 2.37
C LEU A 72 2.71 2.34 3.04
N LEU A 73 2.93 1.88 4.28
CA LEU A 73 4.19 2.09 5.01
C LEU A 73 5.40 1.49 4.28
N SER A 74 5.23 0.32 3.64
CA SER A 74 6.29 -0.31 2.84
C SER A 74 6.78 0.55 1.66
N ARG A 75 5.97 1.52 1.22
CA ARG A 75 6.21 2.38 0.04
C ARG A 75 6.58 1.60 -1.24
N ASN A 76 6.20 0.33 -1.34
CA ASN A 76 6.53 -0.52 -2.48
C ASN A 76 5.66 -0.22 -3.71
N TYR A 77 5.94 0.90 -4.37
CA TYR A 77 5.19 1.37 -5.54
C TYR A 77 5.30 0.44 -6.75
N PHE A 78 6.36 -0.36 -6.87
CA PHE A 78 6.52 -1.30 -7.98
C PHE A 78 5.41 -2.36 -8.01
N LEU A 79 4.97 -2.84 -6.85
CA LEU A 79 3.87 -3.79 -6.76
C LEU A 79 2.55 -3.17 -7.20
N TRP A 80 2.25 -1.94 -6.75
CA TRP A 80 1.04 -1.23 -7.17
C TRP A 80 0.99 -0.99 -8.68
N LYS A 81 2.13 -0.61 -9.28
CA LYS A 81 2.27 -0.51 -10.73
C LYS A 81 2.01 -1.85 -11.42
N ARG A 82 2.62 -2.93 -10.92
CA ARG A 82 2.45 -4.28 -11.48
C ARG A 82 0.98 -4.70 -11.48
N TYR A 83 0.27 -4.50 -10.37
CA TYR A 83 -1.15 -4.86 -10.29
C TYR A 83 -2.06 -3.97 -11.13
N ALA A 84 -1.73 -2.70 -11.34
CA ALA A 84 -2.45 -1.86 -12.29
C ALA A 84 -2.38 -2.38 -13.74
N GLU A 85 -1.27 -3.04 -14.09
CA GLU A 85 -1.04 -3.61 -15.42
C GLU A 85 -1.53 -5.06 -15.56
N ASP A 86 -1.81 -5.74 -14.44
CA ASP A 86 -2.24 -7.14 -14.42
C ASP A 86 -3.64 -7.32 -15.01
N LYS A 87 -3.73 -8.02 -16.15
CA LYS A 87 -5.00 -8.26 -16.86
C LYS A 87 -5.90 -9.30 -16.19
N SER A 88 -5.40 -10.07 -15.23
CA SER A 88 -6.20 -11.03 -14.47
C SER A 88 -7.09 -10.36 -13.42
N LEU A 89 -6.79 -9.11 -13.06
CA LEU A 89 -7.56 -8.32 -12.11
C LEU A 89 -8.69 -7.53 -12.80
N SER A 90 -9.73 -7.21 -12.03
CA SER A 90 -10.82 -6.37 -12.49
C SER A 90 -10.32 -4.97 -12.89
N LYS A 91 -11.03 -4.30 -13.80
CA LYS A 91 -10.69 -2.91 -14.18
C LYS A 91 -10.68 -1.99 -12.96
N GLN A 92 -11.60 -2.18 -12.01
CA GLN A 92 -11.66 -1.41 -10.77
C GLN A 92 -10.42 -1.65 -9.88
N ALA A 93 -10.02 -2.91 -9.69
CA ALA A 93 -8.80 -3.24 -8.95
C ALA A 93 -7.55 -2.60 -9.58
N ARG A 94 -7.48 -2.61 -10.92
CA ARG A 94 -6.39 -1.97 -11.67
C ARG A 94 -6.40 -0.44 -11.54
N MET A 95 -7.58 0.19 -11.51
CA MET A 95 -7.73 1.62 -11.23
C MET A 95 -7.23 1.96 -9.81
N ARG A 96 -7.63 1.18 -8.80
CA ARG A 96 -7.15 1.32 -7.40
C ARG A 96 -5.63 1.13 -7.31
N GLY A 97 -5.06 0.17 -8.04
CA GLY A 97 -3.60 -0.04 -8.10
C GLY A 97 -2.86 1.15 -8.72
N ALA A 98 -3.38 1.72 -9.82
CA ALA A 98 -2.81 2.90 -10.46
C ALA A 98 -2.91 4.15 -9.58
N TYR A 99 -4.02 4.28 -8.87
CA TYR A 99 -4.21 5.31 -7.85
C TYR A 99 -3.15 5.19 -6.73
N LEU A 100 -2.98 4.02 -6.13
CA LEU A 100 -1.99 3.78 -5.07
C LEU A 100 -0.54 4.04 -5.51
N TYR A 101 -0.18 3.63 -6.73
CA TYR A 101 1.11 3.98 -7.32
C TYR A 101 1.31 5.50 -7.40
N SER A 102 0.31 6.21 -7.93
CA SER A 102 0.39 7.66 -8.17
C SER A 102 0.35 8.45 -6.88
N TYR A 103 -0.42 7.98 -5.90
CA TYR A 103 -0.46 8.53 -4.55
C TYR A 103 0.92 8.47 -3.89
N LEU A 104 1.62 7.32 -3.96
CA LEU A 104 2.94 7.14 -3.34
C LEU A 104 4.07 7.85 -4.09
N THR A 105 4.03 7.87 -5.42
CA THR A 105 5.13 8.39 -6.26
C THR A 105 4.94 9.84 -6.70
N ARG A 106 3.72 10.37 -6.58
CA ARG A 106 3.27 11.64 -7.19
C ARG A 106 3.43 11.68 -8.72
N LYS A 107 3.57 10.51 -9.36
CA LYS A 107 3.69 10.38 -10.81
C LYS A 107 2.46 9.67 -11.36
N PRO A 108 1.84 10.18 -12.43
CA PRO A 108 0.69 9.51 -13.02
C PRO A 108 1.11 8.22 -13.73
N LEU A 109 0.39 7.14 -13.48
CA LEU A 109 0.42 5.92 -14.28
C LEU A 109 -0.65 5.97 -15.38
N LYS A 110 -0.30 5.63 -16.63
CA LYS A 110 -1.26 5.54 -17.73
C LYS A 110 -1.89 4.15 -17.77
N LEU A 111 -3.22 4.07 -17.64
CA LEU A 111 -3.96 2.82 -17.81
C LEU A 111 -4.10 2.46 -19.30
N LYS A 112 -4.05 1.17 -19.61
CA LYS A 112 -4.22 0.63 -20.98
C LYS A 112 -5.69 0.42 -21.38
N PHE A 113 -6.62 1.05 -20.68
CA PHE A 113 -8.05 0.98 -20.94
C PHE A 113 -8.69 2.32 -20.61
N ASP A 114 -9.83 2.60 -21.24
CA ASP A 114 -10.58 3.82 -20.98
C ASP A 114 -11.31 3.75 -19.64
N VAL A 115 -11.06 4.75 -18.80
CA VAL A 115 -11.67 4.91 -17.47
C VAL A 115 -13.00 5.67 -17.53
N ASN A 116 -13.30 6.35 -18.64
CA ASN A 116 -14.49 7.20 -18.76
C ASN A 116 -15.80 6.42 -18.53
N SER A 117 -15.85 5.16 -18.96
CA SER A 117 -17.01 4.27 -18.74
C SER A 117 -17.31 3.96 -17.27
N PHE A 118 -16.31 4.17 -16.39
CA PHE A 118 -16.38 3.94 -14.95
C PHE A 118 -16.38 5.23 -14.13
N LYS A 119 -16.28 6.39 -14.76
CA LYS A 119 -16.12 7.66 -14.06
C LYS A 119 -17.21 7.86 -13.00
N ASP A 120 -16.77 8.20 -11.78
CA ASP A 120 -17.60 8.47 -10.60
C ASP A 120 -18.45 7.27 -10.10
N LYS A 121 -18.23 6.06 -10.64
CA LYS A 121 -18.92 4.84 -10.21
C LYS A 121 -18.18 4.10 -9.09
N PRO A 122 -16.91 3.67 -9.26
CA PRO A 122 -16.19 3.00 -8.19
C PRO A 122 -15.56 4.02 -7.24
N SER A 123 -15.80 3.83 -5.94
CA SER A 123 -15.01 4.45 -4.88
C SER A 123 -13.69 3.69 -4.69
N PHE A 124 -12.67 4.35 -4.11
CA PHE A 124 -11.42 3.66 -3.77
C PHE A 124 -11.70 2.49 -2.82
N TYR A 125 -12.40 2.74 -1.72
CA TYR A 125 -13.12 1.71 -0.96
C TYR A 125 -14.56 1.63 -1.47
N HIS A 126 -15.01 0.47 -1.95
CA HIS A 126 -16.29 0.31 -2.67
C HIS A 126 -17.51 0.89 -1.93
N ASN A 127 -17.60 0.77 -0.61
CA ASN A 127 -18.72 1.26 0.21
C ASN A 127 -18.53 2.68 0.75
N ASN A 128 -17.46 3.40 0.38
CA ASN A 128 -17.25 4.76 0.84
C ASN A 128 -18.22 5.72 0.12
N LYS A 129 -19.13 6.30 0.89
CA LYS A 129 -20.18 7.22 0.41
C LYS A 129 -19.71 8.66 0.35
N THR A 130 -18.64 9.01 1.06
CA THR A 130 -18.14 10.39 1.15
C THR A 130 -17.37 10.74 -0.11
N PRO A 131 -17.77 11.81 -0.83
CA PRO A 131 -17.00 12.33 -1.96
C PRO A 131 -15.82 13.16 -1.45
N GLU A 132 -14.71 12.50 -1.14
CA GLU A 132 -13.44 13.20 -0.91
C GLU A 132 -12.65 13.23 -2.22
N ILE A 133 -12.63 14.41 -2.84
CA ILE A 133 -12.02 14.63 -4.13
C ILE A 133 -10.51 14.77 -3.94
N ASP A 134 -9.82 13.64 -3.81
CA ASP A 134 -8.40 13.55 -4.15
C ASP A 134 -8.27 13.70 -5.67
N GLY A 135 -7.59 14.76 -6.12
CA GLY A 135 -7.35 15.01 -7.54
C GLY A 135 -6.71 13.82 -8.27
N ILE A 136 -5.91 13.00 -7.56
CA ILE A 136 -5.30 11.79 -8.09
C ILE A 136 -6.36 10.70 -8.33
N ALA A 137 -7.32 10.53 -7.42
CA ALA A 137 -8.39 9.54 -7.56
C ALA A 137 -9.25 9.81 -8.80
N LYS A 138 -9.56 11.09 -9.05
CA LYS A 138 -10.33 11.54 -10.22
C LYS A 138 -9.63 11.23 -11.55
N MET A 139 -8.29 11.29 -11.61
CA MET A 139 -7.52 10.91 -12.81
C MET A 139 -7.75 9.45 -13.21
N TYR A 140 -8.08 8.60 -12.23
CA TYR A 140 -8.34 7.18 -12.42
C TYR A 140 -9.82 6.84 -12.50
N GLY A 141 -10.72 7.83 -12.52
CA GLY A 141 -12.17 7.61 -12.57
C GLY A 141 -12.77 7.11 -11.24
N LEU A 142 -12.04 7.22 -10.13
CA LEU A 142 -12.52 6.87 -8.80
C LEU A 142 -13.30 8.04 -8.18
N LYS A 143 -14.37 7.74 -7.45
CA LYS A 143 -15.24 8.73 -6.77
C LYS A 143 -14.54 9.41 -5.59
N ASN A 144 -13.65 8.71 -4.91
CA ASN A 144 -12.87 9.21 -3.77
C ASN A 144 -11.50 8.51 -3.69
N GLY A 145 -10.62 9.08 -2.85
CA GLY A 145 -9.28 8.56 -2.57
C GLY A 145 -9.09 8.14 -1.10
N LEU A 146 -7.83 8.09 -0.69
CA LEU A 146 -7.39 7.89 0.69
C LEU A 146 -7.61 9.14 1.52
N ASP A 147 -8.21 8.97 2.70
CA ASP A 147 -8.21 10.00 3.73
C ASP A 147 -6.95 9.82 4.60
N ASN A 148 -6.01 10.75 4.46
CA ASN A 148 -4.75 10.73 5.20
C ASN A 148 -4.96 10.94 6.72
N LEU A 149 -6.06 11.57 7.15
CA LEU A 149 -6.34 11.83 8.55
C LEU A 149 -6.79 10.57 9.28
N ARG A 150 -7.51 9.67 8.60
CA ARG A 150 -7.97 8.40 9.17
C ARG A 150 -6.81 7.49 9.57
N PHE A 151 -5.72 7.50 8.82
CA PHE A 151 -4.53 6.72 9.16
C PHE A 151 -3.80 7.21 10.42
N ASN A 152 -4.13 8.38 10.97
CA ASN A 152 -3.56 8.82 12.24
C ASN A 152 -4.01 7.96 13.43
N GLN A 153 -5.14 7.25 13.34
CA GLN A 153 -5.59 6.33 14.40
C GLN A 153 -4.64 5.13 14.55
N PHE A 154 -4.05 4.67 13.46
CA PHE A 154 -3.08 3.55 13.45
C PHE A 154 -1.64 3.99 13.75
N LYS A 155 -1.39 5.31 13.92
CA LYS A 155 -0.08 5.80 14.35
C LYS A 155 0.13 5.75 15.87
N ARG A 156 -0.93 5.50 16.65
CA ARG A 156 -0.89 5.57 18.13
C ARG A 156 -0.74 4.21 18.82
N GLU A 157 -0.64 3.12 18.08
CA GLU A 157 -0.44 1.76 18.64
C GLU A 157 0.99 1.23 18.43
N CYS A 158 1.95 2.10 18.09
CA CYS A 158 3.38 1.77 18.04
C CYS A 158 4.15 2.48 19.16
#